data_AF-A0A3D3EX31-F1
#
_entry.id   AF-A0A3D3EX31-F1
#
_cell.length_a   1.000
_cell.length_b   1.000
_cell.length_c   1.000
_cell.angle_alpha   90.00
_cell.angle_beta   90.00
_cell.angle_gamma   90.00
#
_symmetry.space_group_name_H-M   'P 1'
#
loop_
_entity.id
_entity.type
_entity.pdbx_description
1 polymer ?
#
loop_
_entity_poly.entity_id
_entity_poly.type
_entity_poly.pdbx_seq_one_letter_code
_entity_poly.pdbx_strand_id
1 'polypeptide(L)'
;DNLEDLIPEFLLLLKGGIDIPDIPLNVSRSFLQNDTQVQKISKYIIKKVADHFQATFKEDRKKYEEYWEDINAFIKFGMLKEDEFFDAMQDIAIFKSAGGDYLTVEEYKQRNAAVNEGNTRIWYAASE
;
A
#
# COMPACT_ATOMS: atom_id res chain seq x y z
N ASP A 1 -4.96 -23.05 -4.81
CA ASP A 1 -3.62 -23.54 -5.21
C ASP A 1 -2.93 -22.83 -6.38
N ASN A 2 -3.56 -21.91 -7.14
CA ASN A 2 -2.86 -21.18 -8.23
C ASN A 2 -3.21 -19.67 -8.29
N LEU A 3 -3.45 -19.02 -7.15
CA LEU A 3 -3.77 -17.57 -7.08
C LEU A 3 -2.52 -16.68 -7.15
N GLU A 4 -1.32 -17.25 -7.04
CA GLU A 4 -0.04 -16.53 -7.01
C GLU A 4 0.24 -15.76 -8.32
N ASP A 5 -0.23 -16.25 -9.46
CA ASP A 5 -0.10 -15.57 -10.75
C ASP A 5 -1.09 -14.38 -10.89
N LEU A 6 -2.11 -14.31 -10.03
CA LEU A 6 -3.20 -13.32 -10.10
C LEU A 6 -3.09 -12.26 -9.00
N ILE A 7 -2.51 -12.60 -7.85
CA ILE A 7 -2.33 -11.71 -6.72
C ILE A 7 -0.90 -11.14 -6.77
N PRO A 8 -0.73 -9.80 -6.73
CA PRO A 8 0.57 -9.17 -6.62
C PRO A 8 1.38 -9.73 -5.45
N GLU A 9 2.69 -9.93 -5.66
CA GLU A 9 3.58 -10.57 -4.69
C GLU A 9 3.51 -9.91 -3.29
N PHE A 10 3.44 -8.58 -3.24
CA PHE A 10 3.38 -7.83 -1.99
C PHE A 10 2.05 -8.01 -1.21
N LEU A 11 1.01 -8.54 -1.86
CA LEU A 11 -0.29 -8.83 -1.24
C LEU A 11 -0.42 -10.29 -0.80
N LEU A 12 0.55 -11.16 -1.11
CA LEU A 12 0.50 -12.59 -0.73
C LEU A 12 0.47 -12.81 0.79
N LEU A 13 0.90 -11.82 1.58
CA LEU A 13 0.84 -11.86 3.05
C LEU A 13 -0.57 -11.61 3.59
N LEU A 14 -1.47 -11.04 2.78
CA LEU A 14 -2.86 -10.79 3.17
C LEU A 14 -3.69 -12.07 3.03
N LYS A 15 -4.57 -12.31 4.01
CA LYS A 15 -5.53 -13.40 3.97
C LYS A 15 -6.89 -12.88 3.55
N GLY A 16 -7.49 -13.51 2.55
CA GLY A 16 -8.81 -13.14 2.06
C GLY A 16 -9.35 -14.16 1.06
N GLY A 17 -10.63 -14.03 0.76
CA GLY A 17 -11.27 -14.71 -0.37
C GLY A 17 -11.63 -13.68 -1.42
N ILE A 18 -11.31 -13.97 -2.68
CA ILE A 18 -11.72 -13.15 -3.82
C ILE A 18 -12.64 -14.02 -4.66
N ASP A 19 -13.87 -13.56 -4.83
CA ASP A 19 -14.84 -14.17 -5.73
C ASP A 19 -14.71 -13.50 -7.10
N ILE A 20 -14.37 -14.28 -8.12
CA ILE A 20 -14.16 -13.80 -9.49
C ILE A 20 -15.07 -14.62 -10.42
N PRO A 21 -16.24 -14.09 -10.79
CA PRO A 21 -17.24 -14.85 -11.54
C PRO A 21 -16.80 -15.18 -12.98
N ASP A 22 -15.86 -14.39 -13.53
CA ASP A 22 -15.44 -14.48 -14.93
C ASP A 22 -14.24 -15.43 -15.18
N ILE A 23 -13.75 -16.13 -14.15
CA ILE A 23 -12.66 -17.11 -14.31
C ILE A 23 -13.23 -18.51 -14.59
N PRO A 24 -12.83 -19.18 -15.69
CA PRO A 24 -13.25 -20.57 -15.95
C PRO A 24 -12.78 -21.52 -14.85
N LEU A 25 -13.61 -22.46 -14.43
CA LEU A 25 -13.25 -23.48 -13.42
C LEU A 25 -12.02 -24.34 -13.82
N ASN A 26 -11.72 -24.43 -15.11
CA ASN A 26 -10.62 -25.19 -15.70
C ASN A 26 -9.54 -24.27 -16.31
N VAL A 27 -8.95 -23.39 -15.51
CA VAL A 27 -7.78 -22.59 -15.95
C VAL A 27 -6.48 -23.40 -15.91
N SER A 28 -5.69 -23.28 -16.98
CA SER A 28 -4.31 -23.77 -17.01
C SER A 28 -3.34 -22.72 -16.48
N ARG A 29 -2.14 -23.13 -16.01
CA ARG A 29 -1.08 -22.17 -15.63
C ARG A 29 -0.70 -21.23 -16.79
N SER A 30 -0.67 -21.76 -18.02
CA SER A 30 -0.39 -20.95 -19.20
C SER A 30 -1.47 -19.90 -19.49
N PHE A 31 -2.73 -20.17 -19.12
CA PHE A 31 -3.80 -19.20 -19.23
C PHE A 31 -3.61 -18.07 -18.20
N LEU A 32 -3.28 -18.42 -16.95
CA LEU A 32 -3.10 -17.44 -15.88
C LEU A 32 -1.93 -16.48 -16.15
N GLN A 33 -0.85 -16.96 -16.75
CA GLN A 33 0.37 -16.16 -16.95
C GLN A 33 0.31 -15.19 -18.15
N ASN A 34 -0.51 -15.48 -19.16
CA ASN A 34 -0.49 -14.74 -20.44
C ASN A 34 -1.80 -14.00 -20.76
N ASP A 35 -2.82 -14.08 -19.90
CA ASP A 35 -4.11 -13.45 -20.19
C ASP A 35 -4.19 -12.00 -19.67
N THR A 36 -4.52 -11.09 -20.58
CA THR A 36 -4.74 -9.67 -20.30
C THR A 36 -5.82 -9.43 -19.22
N GLN A 37 -6.77 -10.35 -19.06
CA GLN A 37 -7.78 -10.32 -17.99
C GLN A 37 -7.15 -10.52 -16.61
N VAL A 38 -6.16 -11.41 -16.49
CA VAL A 38 -5.48 -11.65 -15.20
C VAL A 38 -4.75 -10.41 -14.74
N GLN A 39 -4.07 -9.71 -15.65
CA GLN A 39 -3.45 -8.42 -15.35
C GLN A 39 -4.48 -7.37 -14.91
N LYS A 40 -5.64 -7.29 -15.57
CA LYS A 40 -6.72 -6.37 -15.15
C LYS A 40 -7.26 -6.70 -13.77
N ILE A 41 -7.45 -7.98 -13.46
CA ILE A 41 -7.91 -8.43 -12.16
C ILE A 41 -6.88 -8.07 -11.08
N SER A 42 -5.59 -8.36 -11.33
CA SER A 42 -4.49 -8.00 -10.43
C SER A 42 -4.49 -6.49 -10.13
N LYS A 43 -4.55 -5.63 -11.16
CA LYS A 43 -4.66 -4.18 -10.98
C LYS A 43 -5.89 -3.75 -10.19
N TYR A 44 -7.03 -4.39 -10.43
CA TYR A 44 -8.25 -4.11 -9.69
C TYR A 44 -8.12 -4.47 -8.20
N ILE A 45 -7.45 -5.58 -7.88
CA ILE A 45 -7.17 -5.97 -6.49
C ILE A 45 -6.25 -4.94 -5.82
N ILE A 46 -5.16 -4.53 -6.47
CA ILE A 46 -4.25 -3.47 -6.00
C ILE A 46 -5.05 -2.21 -5.64
N LYS A 47 -5.90 -1.77 -6.57
CA LYS A 47 -6.73 -0.59 -6.38
C LYS A 47 -7.67 -0.74 -5.18
N LYS A 48 -8.35 -1.88 -5.04
CA LYS A 48 -9.26 -2.12 -3.91
C LYS A 48 -8.56 -2.15 -2.56
N VAL A 49 -7.36 -2.69 -2.51
CA VAL A 49 -6.54 -2.66 -1.30
C VAL A 49 -6.12 -1.23 -0.96
N ALA A 50 -5.66 -0.45 -1.95
CA ALA A 50 -5.32 0.96 -1.75
C ALA A 50 -6.53 1.77 -1.27
N ASP A 51 -7.70 1.61 -1.92
CA ASP A 51 -8.96 2.27 -1.55
C ASP A 51 -9.31 1.99 -0.08
N HIS A 52 -9.15 0.74 0.39
CA HIS A 52 -9.42 0.35 1.77
C HIS A 52 -8.50 1.06 2.77
N PHE A 53 -7.20 1.13 2.48
CA PHE A 53 -6.25 1.84 3.34
C PHE A 53 -6.49 3.34 3.36
N GLN A 54 -6.81 3.94 2.22
CA GLN A 54 -7.20 5.35 2.14
C GLN A 54 -8.46 5.64 2.94
N ALA A 55 -9.47 4.78 2.86
CA ALA A 55 -10.70 4.92 3.64
C ALA A 55 -10.39 4.83 5.13
N THR A 56 -9.64 3.82 5.57
CA THR A 56 -9.32 3.61 6.98
C THR A 56 -8.48 4.77 7.54
N PHE A 57 -7.52 5.27 6.77
CA PHE A 57 -6.73 6.45 7.14
C PHE A 57 -7.60 7.69 7.37
N LYS A 58 -8.63 7.91 6.53
CA LYS A 58 -9.54 9.07 6.61
C LYS A 58 -10.60 8.93 7.69
N GLU A 59 -11.17 7.74 7.85
CA GLU A 59 -12.28 7.47 8.76
C GLU A 59 -11.81 7.20 10.19
N ASP A 60 -10.70 6.48 10.37
CA ASP A 60 -10.19 6.04 11.66
C ASP A 60 -8.65 6.04 11.67
N ARG A 61 -8.08 7.25 11.78
CA ARG A 61 -6.63 7.46 11.82
C ARG A 61 -5.96 6.67 12.95
N LYS A 62 -6.61 6.55 14.10
CA LYS A 62 -6.04 5.82 15.25
C LYS A 62 -5.91 4.34 14.96
N LYS A 63 -6.97 3.72 14.41
CA LYS A 63 -6.90 2.32 14.00
C LYS A 63 -5.85 2.11 12.91
N TYR A 64 -5.74 3.02 11.95
CA TYR A 64 -4.70 2.97 10.92
C TYR A 64 -3.29 2.94 11.52
N GLU A 65 -3.03 3.79 12.50
CA GLU A 65 -1.75 3.85 13.24
C GLU A 65 -1.47 2.58 14.04
N GLU A 66 -2.49 2.00 14.68
CA GLU A 66 -2.37 0.80 15.52
C GLU A 66 -1.85 -0.41 14.74
N TYR A 67 -2.36 -0.66 13.52
CA TYR A 67 -1.92 -1.80 12.71
C TYR A 67 -0.80 -1.45 11.71
N TRP A 68 -0.38 -0.18 11.61
CA TRP A 68 0.64 0.23 10.64
C TRP A 68 1.97 -0.50 10.84
N GLU A 69 2.38 -0.75 12.09
CA GLU A 69 3.62 -1.48 12.38
C GLU A 69 3.60 -2.89 11.78
N ASP A 70 2.43 -3.55 11.79
CA ASP A 70 2.26 -4.89 11.24
C ASP A 70 2.26 -4.91 9.71
N ILE A 71 1.78 -3.83 9.08
CA ILE A 71 1.56 -3.81 7.63
C ILE A 71 2.58 -3.01 6.82
N ASN A 72 3.31 -2.08 7.44
CA ASN A 72 4.07 -1.08 6.70
C ASN A 72 5.17 -1.70 5.82
N ALA A 73 5.72 -2.85 6.22
CA ALA A 73 6.75 -3.53 5.45
C ALA A 73 6.26 -3.92 4.06
N PHE A 74 5.09 -4.57 3.95
CA PHE A 74 4.57 -4.99 2.65
C PHE A 74 3.92 -3.84 1.88
N ILE A 75 3.37 -2.83 2.57
CA ILE A 75 2.89 -1.61 1.92
C ILE A 75 4.06 -0.90 1.23
N LYS A 76 5.16 -0.66 1.96
CA LYS A 76 6.38 -0.04 1.40
C LYS A 76 6.97 -0.89 0.29
N PHE A 77 6.98 -2.22 0.43
CA PHE A 77 7.42 -3.11 -0.65
C PHE A 77 6.53 -3.00 -1.90
N GLY A 78 5.20 -2.97 -1.73
CA GLY A 78 4.25 -2.74 -2.82
C GLY A 78 4.47 -1.40 -3.50
N MET A 79 4.68 -0.34 -2.72
CA MET A 79 5.01 0.99 -3.21
C MET A 79 6.33 1.04 -4.00
N LEU A 80 7.28 0.15 -3.73
CA LEU A 80 8.53 0.05 -4.51
C LEU A 80 8.38 -0.79 -5.79
N LYS A 81 7.34 -1.63 -5.87
CA LYS A 81 7.14 -2.59 -6.96
C LYS A 81 6.12 -2.12 -7.99
N GLU A 82 5.11 -1.38 -7.56
CA GLU A 82 3.96 -0.99 -8.37
C GLU A 82 3.76 0.53 -8.31
N ASP A 83 4.06 1.23 -9.41
CA ASP A 83 3.96 2.70 -9.49
C ASP A 83 2.54 3.21 -9.23
N GLU A 84 1.52 2.54 -9.78
CA GLU A 84 0.11 2.89 -9.56
C GLU A 84 -0.28 2.76 -8.07
N PHE A 85 0.33 1.81 -7.35
CA PHE A 85 0.12 1.64 -5.92
C PHE A 85 0.89 2.68 -5.10
N PHE A 86 2.11 3.01 -5.52
CA PHE A 86 2.87 4.13 -4.96
C PHE A 86 2.05 5.43 -5.01
N ASP A 87 1.51 5.75 -6.18
CA ASP A 87 0.74 6.98 -6.40
C ASP A 87 -0.49 7.05 -5.49
N ALA A 88 -1.16 5.91 -5.26
CA ALA A 88 -2.33 5.83 -4.39
C ALA A 88 -1.98 5.89 -2.89
N MET A 89 -0.82 5.39 -2.48
CA MET A 89 -0.48 5.18 -1.06
C MET A 89 0.46 6.24 -0.48
N GLN A 90 1.23 6.97 -1.31
CA GLN A 90 2.29 7.87 -0.84
C GLN A 90 1.81 8.94 0.16
N ASP A 91 0.60 9.47 -0.03
CA ASP A 91 0.06 10.55 0.80
C ASP A 91 -0.46 10.08 2.16
N ILE A 92 -0.71 8.78 2.30
CA ILE A 92 -1.20 8.16 3.55
C ILE A 92 -0.12 7.33 4.25
N ALA A 93 1.09 7.23 3.68
CA ALA A 93 2.21 6.58 4.32
C ALA A 93 2.66 7.38 5.54
N ILE A 94 2.63 6.74 6.71
CA ILE A 94 2.99 7.36 7.98
C ILE A 94 4.36 6.90 8.48
N PHE A 95 5.04 7.80 9.18
CA PHE A 95 6.37 7.59 9.74
C PHE A 95 6.36 8.01 11.20
N LYS A 96 7.04 7.22 12.02
CA LYS A 96 7.21 7.52 13.43
C LYS A 96 8.23 8.64 13.59
N SER A 97 7.80 9.72 14.23
CA SER A 97 8.64 10.87 14.54
C SER A 97 9.47 10.60 15.81
N ALA A 98 10.52 11.41 16.03
CA ALA A 98 11.32 11.33 17.25
C ALA A 98 10.49 11.59 18.53
N GLY A 99 9.33 12.26 18.40
CA GLY A 99 8.37 12.46 19.48
C GLY A 99 7.46 11.26 19.76
N GLY A 100 7.56 10.18 18.98
CA GLY A 100 6.73 8.98 19.10
C GLY A 100 5.38 9.05 18.38
N ASP A 101 5.03 10.20 17.80
CA ASP A 101 3.83 10.43 16.98
C ASP A 101 4.00 9.90 15.55
N TYR A 102 2.91 9.48 14.93
CA TYR A 102 2.87 9.12 13.52
C TYR A 102 2.47 10.30 12.64
N LEU A 103 3.26 10.55 11.61
CA LEU A 103 3.04 11.65 10.68
C LEU A 103 3.19 11.20 9.23
N THR A 104 2.37 11.74 8.36
CA THR A 104 2.65 11.71 6.92
C THR A 104 3.79 12.67 6.57
N VAL A 105 4.35 12.51 5.37
CA VAL A 105 5.35 13.44 4.84
C VAL A 105 4.80 14.87 4.79
N GLU A 106 3.53 15.02 4.41
CA GLU A 106 2.89 16.34 4.31
C GLU A 106 2.62 16.95 5.70
N GLU A 107 2.15 16.16 6.66
CA GLU A 107 1.99 16.58 8.06
C GLU A 107 3.34 17.04 8.65
N TYR A 108 4.42 16.32 8.36
CA TYR A 108 5.77 16.70 8.77
C TYR A 108 6.22 18.03 8.16
N LYS A 109 5.98 18.24 6.85
CA LYS A 109 6.31 19.50 6.18
C LYS A 109 5.55 20.66 6.78
N GLN A 110 4.25 20.52 7.02
CA GLN A 110 3.41 21.54 7.61
C GLN A 110 3.87 21.90 9.03
N ARG A 111 4.17 20.89 9.86
CA ARG A 111 4.70 21.09 11.22
C ARG A 111 6.00 21.90 11.24
N ASN A 112 6.87 21.70 10.25
CA ASN A 112 8.19 22.33 10.19
C ASN A 112 8.28 23.53 9.24
N ALA A 113 7.14 23.95 8.65
CA ALA A 113 7.08 25.04 7.67
C ALA A 113 7.53 26.39 8.27
N ALA A 114 7.21 26.66 9.53
CA ALA A 114 7.58 27.89 10.21
C ALA A 114 9.08 28.01 10.55
N VAL A 115 9.80 26.88 10.55
CA VAL A 115 11.23 26.83 10.95
C VAL A 115 12.15 26.89 9.73
N ASN A 116 11.64 26.60 8.53
CA ASN A 116 12.44 26.45 7.31
C ASN A 116 11.94 27.40 6.21
N GLU A 117 12.05 28.71 6.41
CA GLU A 117 11.82 29.70 5.34
C GLU A 117 12.82 29.48 4.19
N GLY A 118 12.38 28.76 3.16
CA GLY A 118 13.07 28.64 1.87
C GLY A 118 13.77 27.30 1.56
N ASN A 119 13.83 26.34 2.50
CA ASN A 119 14.41 25.02 2.25
C ASN A 119 13.78 23.93 3.14
N THR A 120 12.61 23.42 2.74
CA THR A 120 11.95 22.31 3.44
C THR A 120 12.78 21.03 3.29
N ARG A 121 13.62 20.74 4.30
CA ARG A 121 14.38 19.49 4.40
C ARG A 121 13.63 18.49 5.26
N ILE A 122 13.54 17.25 4.79
CA ILE A 122 12.98 16.13 5.55
C ILE A 122 14.16 15.37 6.15
N TRP A 123 14.21 15.31 7.48
CA TRP A 123 15.21 14.52 8.21
C TRP A 123 14.62 13.16 8.55
N TYR A 124 15.36 12.09 8.24
CA TYR A 124 15.00 10.73 8.61
C TYR A 124 16.18 10.05 9.30
N ALA A 125 15.86 9.12 10.20
CA ALA A 125 16.83 8.21 10.81
C ALA A 125 16.30 6.80 10.65
N ALA A 126 17.17 5.88 10.25
CA ALA A 126 16.88 4.45 10.27
C ALA A 126 17.64 3.85 11.45
N SER A 127 16.94 3.15 12.34
CA SER A 127 17.59 2.21 13.26
C SER A 127 17.70 0.86 12.56
N GLU A 128 18.74 0.09 12.89
CA GLU A 128 18.85 -1.32 12.52
C GLU A 128 17.73 -2.17 13.11
#